data_AF-A0A2P2DVX9-F1
#
_entry.id   AF-A0A2P2DVX9-F1
#
_cell.length_a   1.000
_cell.length_b   1.000
_cell.length_c   1.000
_cell.angle_alpha   90.00
_cell.angle_beta   90.00
_cell.angle_gamma   90.00
#
_symmetry.space_group_name_H-M   'P 1'
#
loop_
_entity.id
_entity.type
_entity.pdbx_description
1 polymer ?
#
loop_
_entity_poly.entity_id
_entity_poly.type
_entity_poly.pdbx_seq_one_letter_code
_entity_poly.pdbx_strand_id
1 'polypeptide(L)'
;MKVGITKENPVSNRWVDQGASFGIPVLTVDSRYAAGVIESYLSQFMPDKTSWQKMIQSEPEFIDLLREKNKFLAHLQKQTFYLNTTETKKSELIFQPAPDSTLTEIRYPIQAYPKKIKSLKLSPDSMIFDRLTGIKGQYLLFESGAINIRSQSGLQFSLEVLDE
;
A
#
# COMPACT_ATOMS: atom_id res chain seq x y z
N MET A 1 -5.60 -4.99 -1.32
CA MET A 1 -5.51 -5.56 0.04
C MET A 1 -4.14 -5.22 0.62
N LYS A 2 -4.08 -4.71 1.86
CA LYS A 2 -2.81 -4.60 2.58
C LYS A 2 -2.93 -5.17 4.00
N VAL A 3 -1.95 -6.00 4.34
CA VAL A 3 -1.72 -6.50 5.69
C VAL A 3 -0.64 -5.61 6.31
N GLY A 4 -0.95 -5.00 7.45
CA GLY A 4 -0.04 -4.09 8.14
C GLY A 4 0.53 -4.70 9.41
N ILE A 5 1.83 -4.50 9.63
CA ILE A 5 2.45 -4.56 10.94
C ILE A 5 2.39 -3.13 11.49
N THR A 6 1.55 -2.87 12.49
CA THR A 6 1.18 -1.52 12.91
C THR A 6 1.61 -1.27 14.36
N LYS A 7 2.27 -0.15 14.64
CA LYS A 7 2.45 0.36 16.01
C LYS A 7 1.51 1.53 16.33
N GLU A 8 0.93 2.18 15.32
CA GLU A 8 0.21 3.45 15.47
C GLU A 8 -0.97 3.57 14.48
N ASN A 9 -2.15 3.97 15.00
CA ASN A 9 -3.41 4.30 14.34
C ASN A 9 -4.18 3.21 13.54
N PRO A 10 -5.53 3.24 13.54
CA PRO A 10 -6.37 2.24 12.85
C PRO A 10 -6.36 2.37 11.32
N VAL A 11 -5.94 3.52 10.77
CA VAL A 11 -5.65 3.72 9.35
C VAL A 11 -4.22 4.21 9.23
N SER A 12 -3.30 3.37 8.75
CA SER A 12 -1.93 3.82 8.51
C SER A 12 -1.87 4.69 7.26
N ASN A 13 -1.17 5.84 7.33
CA ASN A 13 -0.79 6.62 6.15
C ASN A 13 -0.14 5.73 5.07
N ARG A 14 0.55 4.65 5.47
CA ARG A 14 1.14 3.66 4.56
C ARG A 14 0.09 2.91 3.73
N TRP A 15 -1.08 2.60 4.27
CA TRP A 15 -2.15 1.93 3.54
C TRP A 15 -2.77 2.84 2.48
N VAL A 16 -3.04 4.10 2.88
CA VAL A 16 -3.56 5.11 1.96
C VAL A 16 -2.58 5.36 0.83
N ASP A 17 -1.30 5.61 1.14
CA ASP A 17 -0.23 5.83 0.16
C ASP A 17 -0.09 4.69 -0.85
N GLN A 18 -0.28 3.45 -0.40
CA GLN A 18 -0.21 2.26 -1.25
C GLN A 18 -1.50 1.97 -2.04
N GLY A 19 -2.51 2.85 -1.94
CA GLY A 19 -3.79 2.68 -2.64
C GLY A 19 -4.61 1.49 -2.16
N ALA A 20 -4.44 1.07 -0.90
CA ALA A 20 -5.20 -0.03 -0.33
C ALA A 20 -6.66 0.39 -0.14
N SER A 21 -7.61 -0.37 -0.67
CA SER A 21 -9.04 -0.17 -0.37
C SER A 21 -9.50 -0.87 0.90
N PHE A 22 -8.73 -1.85 1.37
CA PHE A 22 -9.00 -2.57 2.62
C PHE A 22 -7.69 -2.87 3.33
N GLY A 23 -7.71 -2.70 4.66
CA GLY A 23 -6.60 -3.00 5.56
C GLY A 23 -7.08 -3.71 6.81
N ILE A 24 -6.26 -4.64 7.31
CA ILE A 24 -6.46 -5.26 8.62
C ILE A 24 -5.10 -5.31 9.35
N PRO A 25 -5.03 -4.90 10.63
CA PRO A 25 -3.83 -5.11 11.43
C PRO A 25 -3.62 -6.60 11.70
N VAL A 26 -2.39 -7.09 11.55
CA VAL A 26 -2.10 -8.51 11.79
C VAL A 26 -1.17 -8.73 12.98
N LEU A 27 -0.09 -7.95 13.09
CA LEU A 27 0.87 -8.07 14.19
C LEU A 27 1.32 -6.71 14.72
N THR A 28 1.81 -6.73 15.95
CA THR A 28 2.70 -5.73 16.51
C THR A 28 4.11 -6.33 16.65
N VAL A 29 5.12 -5.50 16.39
CA VAL A 29 6.54 -5.87 16.53
C VAL A 29 7.31 -4.69 17.13
N ASP A 30 8.47 -4.98 17.69
CA ASP A 30 9.21 -3.97 18.46
C ASP A 30 9.98 -2.95 17.58
N SER A 31 10.31 -3.30 16.34
CA SER A 31 11.07 -2.42 15.43
C SER A 31 10.67 -2.55 13.96
N ARG A 32 10.98 -1.52 13.15
CA ARG A 32 10.81 -1.57 11.68
C ARG A 32 11.65 -2.67 11.03
N TYR A 33 12.83 -2.97 11.59
CA TYR A 33 13.67 -4.06 11.09
C TYR A 33 12.98 -5.42 11.30
N ALA A 34 12.38 -5.65 12.49
CA ALA A 34 11.58 -6.84 12.75
C ALA A 34 10.37 -6.95 11.81
N ALA A 35 9.68 -5.84 11.56
CA ALA A 35 8.60 -5.80 10.58
C ALA A 35 9.10 -6.23 9.19
N GLY A 36 10.26 -5.72 8.75
CA GLY A 36 10.85 -6.09 7.47
C GLY A 36 11.24 -7.56 7.36
N VAL A 37 11.77 -8.16 8.42
CA VAL A 37 12.11 -9.60 8.47
C VAL A 37 10.86 -10.45 8.29
N ILE A 38 9.79 -10.13 9.04
CA ILE A 38 8.50 -10.82 8.93
C ILE A 38 7.88 -10.59 7.54
N GLU A 39 7.76 -9.34 7.08
CA GLU A 39 7.23 -8.97 5.75
C GLU A 39 7.95 -9.75 4.63
N SER A 40 9.28 -9.88 4.71
CA SER A 40 10.10 -10.62 3.75
C SER A 40 9.76 -12.12 3.72
N TYR A 41 9.65 -12.77 4.88
CA TYR A 41 9.25 -14.18 4.96
C TYR A 41 7.85 -14.40 4.35
N LEU A 42 6.91 -13.52 4.65
CA LEU A 42 5.52 -13.67 4.25
C LEU A 42 5.28 -13.41 2.77
N SER A 43 6.11 -12.57 2.15
CA SER A 43 6.08 -12.34 0.70
C SER A 43 6.29 -13.63 -0.13
N GLN A 44 6.81 -14.70 0.49
CA GLN A 44 6.98 -16.02 -0.13
C GLN A 44 5.66 -16.81 -0.20
N PHE A 45 4.73 -16.55 0.73
CA PHE A 45 3.46 -17.29 0.85
C PHE A 45 2.27 -16.51 0.31
N MET A 46 2.37 -15.17 0.31
CA MET A 46 1.44 -14.29 -0.35
C MET A 46 2.18 -13.50 -1.43
N PRO A 47 1.82 -13.64 -2.71
CA PRO A 47 2.40 -12.82 -3.76
C PRO A 47 2.04 -11.34 -3.51
N ASP A 48 2.94 -10.60 -2.84
CA ASP A 48 2.73 -9.19 -2.52
C ASP A 48 3.21 -8.32 -3.68
N LYS A 49 2.22 -7.83 -4.42
CA LYS A 49 2.06 -6.43 -4.85
C LYS A 49 0.97 -6.44 -5.92
N THR A 50 -0.22 -5.94 -5.59
CA THR A 50 -1.11 -5.43 -6.63
C THR A 50 -0.29 -4.43 -7.42
N SER A 51 -0.03 -4.71 -8.70
CA SER A 51 0.70 -3.76 -9.54
C SER A 51 -0.09 -2.45 -9.57
N TRP A 52 0.61 -1.32 -9.62
CA TRP A 52 -0.09 -0.02 -9.66
C TRP A 52 -1.07 0.03 -10.84
N GLN A 53 -0.79 -0.68 -11.93
CA GLN A 53 -1.71 -0.85 -13.06
C GLN A 53 -3.04 -1.45 -12.63
N LYS A 54 -3.01 -2.61 -11.95
CA LYS A 54 -4.23 -3.26 -11.43
C LYS A 54 -4.95 -2.38 -10.41
N MET A 55 -4.20 -1.66 -9.58
CA MET A 55 -4.74 -0.79 -8.55
C MET A 55 -5.62 0.33 -9.13
N ILE A 56 -5.23 0.91 -10.26
CA ILE A 56 -5.95 2.02 -10.90
C ILE A 56 -6.87 1.58 -12.05
N GLN A 57 -7.05 0.27 -12.27
CA GLN A 57 -7.85 -0.23 -13.39
C GLN A 57 -9.32 -0.40 -13.03
N SER A 58 -9.60 -0.78 -11.78
CA SER A 58 -10.95 -1.03 -11.31
C SER A 58 -11.04 -0.95 -9.79
N GLU A 59 -12.26 -1.10 -9.28
CA GLU A 59 -12.46 -1.48 -7.90
C GLU A 59 -11.82 -2.85 -7.63
N PRO A 60 -11.26 -3.05 -6.43
CA PRO A 60 -10.70 -4.34 -6.06
C PRO A 60 -11.83 -5.36 -5.87
N GLU A 61 -11.51 -6.62 -6.20
CA GLU A 61 -12.38 -7.74 -5.86
C GLU A 61 -12.52 -7.89 -4.33
N PHE A 62 -13.66 -8.43 -3.91
CA PHE A 62 -13.89 -8.77 -2.52
C PHE A 62 -12.90 -9.84 -2.06
N ILE A 63 -12.29 -9.62 -0.90
CA ILE A 63 -11.39 -10.57 -0.25
C ILE A 63 -11.76 -10.64 1.23
N ASP A 64 -11.91 -11.86 1.75
CA ASP A 64 -12.05 -12.11 3.18
C ASP A 64 -10.71 -11.88 3.89
N LEU A 65 -10.48 -10.64 4.34
CA LEU A 65 -9.25 -10.25 5.02
C LEU A 65 -9.03 -10.96 6.35
N LEU A 66 -10.10 -11.38 7.03
CA LEU A 66 -9.98 -12.12 8.28
C LEU A 66 -9.44 -13.52 8.02
N ARG A 67 -9.94 -14.19 6.97
CA ARG A 67 -9.41 -15.47 6.52
C ARG A 67 -7.94 -15.38 6.13
N GLU A 68 -7.56 -14.36 5.36
CA GLU A 68 -6.14 -14.17 4.97
C GLU A 68 -5.24 -13.85 6.17
N LYS A 69 -5.72 -13.03 7.13
CA LYS A 69 -5.04 -12.80 8.42
C LYS A 69 -4.82 -14.11 9.19
N ASN A 70 -5.82 -14.98 9.27
CA ASN A 70 -5.69 -16.23 10.01
C ASN A 70 -4.70 -17.20 9.34
N LYS A 71 -4.72 -17.30 8.00
CA LYS A 71 -3.70 -18.06 7.25
C LYS A 71 -2.29 -17.54 7.55
N PHE A 72 -2.12 -16.22 7.55
CA PHE A 72 -0.86 -15.57 7.84
C PHE A 72 -0.33 -15.91 9.24
N LEU A 73 -1.18 -15.78 10.27
CA LEU A 73 -0.80 -16.12 11.64
C LEU A 73 -0.41 -17.60 11.78
N ALA A 74 -1.11 -18.50 11.08
CA ALA A 74 -0.80 -19.93 11.08
C ALA A 74 0.55 -20.26 10.41
N HIS A 75 1.00 -19.47 9.42
CA HIS A 75 2.34 -19.60 8.85
C HIS A 75 3.42 -19.15 9.84
N LEU A 76 3.19 -18.05 10.54
CA LEU A 76 4.15 -17.49 11.49
C LEU A 76 4.37 -18.36 12.71
N GLN A 77 3.31 -18.98 13.24
CA GLN A 77 3.42 -19.91 14.38
C GLN A 77 4.34 -21.12 14.11
N LYS A 78 4.64 -21.41 12.84
CA LYS A 78 5.51 -22.55 12.45
C LYS A 78 6.98 -22.17 12.35
N GLN A 79 7.34 -20.91 12.63
CA GLN A 79 8.69 -20.41 12.42
C GLN A 79 9.15 -19.54 13.59
N THR A 80 10.43 -19.66 13.90
CA THR A 80 11.14 -18.74 14.80
C THR A 80 11.97 -17.80 13.95
N PHE A 81 11.83 -16.50 14.20
CA PHE A 81 12.57 -15.46 13.49
C PHE A 81 13.67 -14.91 14.40
N TYR A 82 14.77 -14.49 13.80
CA TYR A 82 15.90 -13.90 14.51
C TYR A 82 16.27 -12.55 13.90
N LEU A 83 16.64 -11.60 14.76
CA LEU A 83 17.19 -10.32 14.38
C LEU A 83 18.72 -10.37 14.48
N ASN A 84 19.40 -9.93 13.43
CA ASN A 84 20.84 -9.68 13.51
C ASN A 84 21.06 -8.34 14.20
N THR A 85 21.50 -8.37 15.45
CA THR A 85 21.77 -7.16 16.25
C THR A 85 23.21 -6.67 16.11
N THR A 86 24.15 -7.60 15.89
CA THR A 86 25.56 -7.39 15.53
C THR A 86 26.05 -8.58 14.69
N GLU A 87 27.28 -8.54 14.15
CA GLU A 87 27.86 -9.66 13.37
C GLU A 87 27.86 -11.00 14.12
N THR A 88 27.87 -10.98 15.46
CA THR A 88 28.00 -12.17 16.31
C THR A 88 26.79 -12.47 17.20
N LYS A 89 25.82 -11.54 17.33
CA LYS A 89 24.64 -11.73 18.19
C LYS A 89 23.33 -11.72 17.42
N LYS A 90 22.61 -12.85 17.53
CA LYS A 90 21.24 -13.01 17.10
C LYS A 90 20.33 -12.98 18.32
N SER A 91 19.30 -12.15 18.31
CA SER A 91 18.21 -12.21 19.28
C SER A 91 16.97 -12.77 18.59
N GLU A 92 16.15 -13.51 19.32
CA GLU A 92 14.85 -13.92 18.79
C GLU A 92 13.98 -12.68 18.52
N LEU A 93 13.26 -12.70 17.41
CA LEU A 93 12.33 -11.65 17.03
C LEU A 93 11.01 -11.93 17.74
N ILE A 94 10.62 -11.00 18.62
CA ILE A 94 9.36 -11.06 19.34
C ILE A 94 8.28 -10.34 18.51
N PHE A 95 7.17 -11.02 18.29
CA PHE A 95 5.97 -10.48 17.66
C PHE A 95 4.74 -10.93 18.42
N GLN A 96 3.69 -10.11 18.38
CA GLN A 96 2.40 -10.44 18.99
C GLN A 96 1.29 -10.21 17.96
N PRO A 97 0.20 -11.00 18.00
CA PRO A 97 -1.00 -10.67 17.24
C PRO A 97 -1.44 -9.23 17.55
N ALA A 98 -1.86 -8.51 16.51
CA ALA A 98 -2.38 -7.16 16.71
C ALA A 98 -3.60 -7.22 17.66
N PRO A 99 -3.67 -6.36 18.69
CA PRO A 99 -4.76 -6.38 19.66
C PRO A 99 -6.11 -6.03 19.01
N ASP A 100 -6.06 -5.24 17.94
CA ASP A 100 -7.20 -4.92 17.10
C ASP A 100 -7.20 -5.77 15.81
N SER A 101 -8.38 -6.23 15.42
CA SER A 101 -8.65 -6.94 14.16
C SER A 101 -9.69 -6.22 13.32
N THR A 102 -9.95 -4.94 13.59
CA THR A 102 -10.92 -4.14 12.87
C THR A 102 -10.54 -4.10 11.39
N LEU A 103 -11.51 -4.48 10.56
CA LEU A 103 -11.43 -4.35 9.13
C LEU A 103 -11.63 -2.87 8.78
N THR A 104 -10.62 -2.26 8.19
CA THR A 104 -10.67 -0.87 7.75
C THR A 104 -10.94 -0.84 6.25
N GLU A 105 -12.07 -0.26 5.85
CA GLU A 105 -12.36 0.10 4.46
C GLU A 105 -11.85 1.52 4.17
N ILE A 106 -11.18 1.69 3.03
CA ILE A 106 -10.66 2.97 2.55
C ILE A 106 -11.34 3.28 1.22
N ARG A 107 -12.15 4.34 1.22
CA ARG A 107 -12.85 4.83 0.04
C ARG A 107 -12.10 6.00 -0.56
N TYR A 108 -11.93 5.95 -1.87
CA TYR A 108 -11.26 7.00 -2.64
C TYR A 108 -12.29 7.73 -3.52
N PRO A 109 -12.18 9.06 -3.71
CA PRO A 109 -13.04 9.77 -4.64
C PRO A 109 -12.60 9.46 -6.07
N ILE A 110 -13.32 8.54 -6.71
CA ILE A 110 -13.08 8.09 -8.08
C ILE A 110 -14.41 8.14 -8.82
N GLN A 111 -14.51 9.02 -9.81
CA GLN A 111 -15.66 9.13 -10.71
C GLN A 111 -15.54 8.13 -11.87
N ALA A 112 -14.32 7.96 -12.39
CA ALA A 112 -14.02 7.00 -13.44
C ALA A 112 -12.56 6.52 -13.33
N TYR A 113 -12.29 5.29 -13.79
CA TYR A 113 -10.94 4.79 -13.95
C TYR A 113 -10.39 5.15 -15.34
N PRO A 114 -9.05 5.30 -15.50
CA PRO A 114 -8.45 5.63 -16.79
C PRO A 114 -8.79 4.61 -17.89
N LYS A 115 -9.13 5.11 -19.09
CA LYS A 115 -9.41 4.25 -20.27
C LYS A 115 -8.17 3.49 -20.73
N LYS A 116 -6.99 4.06 -20.45
CA LYS A 116 -5.68 3.47 -20.73
C LYS A 116 -4.84 3.48 -19.47
N ILE A 117 -4.21 2.36 -19.16
CA ILE A 117 -3.32 2.23 -18.02
C ILE A 117 -1.91 2.74 -18.42
N LYS A 118 -1.77 4.07 -18.50
CA LYS A 118 -0.54 4.76 -18.89
C LYS A 118 -0.04 5.62 -17.74
N SER A 119 1.26 5.54 -17.44
CA SER A 119 1.90 6.51 -16.55
C SER A 119 2.10 7.82 -17.30
N LEU A 120 1.49 8.88 -16.79
CA LEU A 120 1.78 10.25 -17.20
C LEU A 120 2.96 10.77 -16.38
N LYS A 121 3.82 11.56 -17.00
CA LYS A 121 5.00 12.17 -16.37
C LYS A 121 5.05 13.63 -16.76
N LEU A 122 5.35 14.50 -15.80
CA LEU A 122 5.65 15.89 -16.08
C LEU A 122 7.08 15.99 -16.58
N SER A 123 7.32 16.87 -17.54
CA SER A 123 8.64 17.35 -17.88
C SER A 123 8.59 18.87 -18.06
N PRO A 124 9.72 19.58 -17.99
CA PRO A 124 9.75 21.02 -18.26
C PRO A 124 9.12 21.40 -19.60
N ASP A 125 9.22 20.52 -20.60
CA ASP A 125 8.73 20.73 -21.96
C ASP A 125 7.34 20.13 -22.24
N SER A 126 6.68 19.53 -21.25
CA SER A 126 5.38 18.88 -21.44
C SER A 126 4.34 19.22 -20.38
N MET A 127 3.24 19.83 -20.83
CA MET A 127 2.02 20.00 -20.06
C MET A 127 1.16 18.75 -20.16
N ILE A 128 0.52 18.37 -19.05
CA ILE A 128 -0.56 17.38 -19.05
C ILE A 128 -1.88 18.16 -19.05
N PHE A 129 -2.58 18.12 -20.18
CA PHE A 129 -3.93 18.66 -20.31
C PHE A 129 -4.90 17.48 -20.41
N ASP A 130 -5.63 17.20 -19.34
CA ASP A 130 -6.53 16.05 -19.25
C ASP A 130 -7.58 16.28 -18.15
N ARG A 131 -8.65 15.50 -18.18
CA ARG A 131 -9.72 15.53 -17.18
C ARG A 131 -9.36 14.68 -15.98
N LEU A 132 -9.29 15.28 -14.80
CA LEU A 132 -9.12 14.57 -13.53
C LEU A 132 -10.40 13.78 -13.22
N THR A 133 -10.27 12.47 -13.02
CA THR A 133 -11.39 11.54 -12.79
C THR A 133 -11.36 10.89 -11.41
N GLY A 134 -10.27 11.07 -10.66
CA GLY A 134 -10.20 10.60 -9.27
C GLY A 134 -8.80 10.64 -8.69
N ILE A 135 -8.68 10.16 -7.46
CA ILE A 135 -7.39 9.95 -6.78
C ILE A 135 -7.37 8.54 -6.19
N LYS A 136 -6.22 7.87 -6.20
CA LYS A 136 -6.06 6.58 -5.49
C LYS A 136 -4.64 6.43 -4.97
N GLY A 137 -4.50 6.48 -3.65
CA GLY A 137 -3.21 6.58 -2.96
C GLY A 137 -2.37 7.73 -3.50
N GLN A 138 -1.18 7.42 -4.01
CA GLN A 138 -0.25 8.42 -4.57
C GLN A 138 -0.55 8.85 -6.01
N TYR A 139 -1.67 8.39 -6.59
CA TYR A 139 -1.99 8.61 -8.00
C TYR A 139 -3.15 9.60 -8.16
N LEU A 140 -2.98 10.59 -9.03
CA LEU A 140 -4.11 11.28 -9.66
C LEU A 140 -4.49 10.51 -10.93
N LEU A 141 -5.78 10.28 -11.11
CA LEU A 141 -6.34 9.52 -12.23
C LEU A 141 -6.92 10.49 -13.26
N PHE A 142 -6.57 10.29 -14.52
CA PHE A 142 -7.07 11.07 -15.64
C PHE A 142 -7.69 10.14 -16.69
N GLU A 143 -8.45 10.67 -17.65
CA GLU A 143 -9.04 9.82 -18.69
C GLU A 143 -7.98 9.07 -19.52
N SER A 144 -6.82 9.70 -19.79
CA SER A 144 -5.75 9.12 -20.61
C SER A 144 -4.71 8.30 -19.84
N GLY A 145 -4.73 8.32 -18.49
CA GLY A 145 -3.72 7.66 -17.68
C GLY A 145 -3.74 8.07 -16.21
N ALA A 146 -2.61 7.90 -15.52
CA ALA A 146 -2.44 8.35 -14.15
C ALA A 146 -1.04 8.90 -13.91
N ILE A 147 -0.94 9.87 -13.01
CA ILE A 147 0.35 10.42 -12.55
C ILE A 147 0.59 9.96 -11.12
N ASN A 148 1.78 9.41 -10.85
CA ASN A 148 2.24 9.22 -9.49
C ASN A 148 2.86 10.54 -9.01
N ILE A 149 2.24 11.21 -8.05
CA ILE A 149 2.70 12.51 -7.56
C ILE A 149 4.00 12.39 -6.78
N ARG A 150 4.17 11.31 -6.01
CA ARG A 150 5.40 11.06 -5.26
C ARG A 150 6.61 10.90 -6.18
N SER A 151 6.45 10.30 -7.37
CA SER A 151 7.56 10.21 -8.33
C SER A 151 7.93 11.55 -8.98
N GLN A 152 7.14 12.61 -8.77
CA GLN A 152 7.45 13.98 -9.20
C GLN A 152 8.16 14.79 -8.11
N SER A 153 8.56 14.17 -7.00
CA SER A 153 9.28 14.86 -5.92
C SER A 153 10.50 15.60 -6.48
N GLY A 154 10.64 16.88 -6.13
CA GLY A 154 11.71 17.75 -6.60
C GLY A 154 11.34 18.63 -7.80
N LEU A 155 10.16 18.45 -8.40
CA LEU A 155 9.63 19.36 -9.40
C LEU A 155 8.73 20.43 -8.75
N GLN A 156 8.81 21.65 -9.26
CA GLN A 156 7.81 22.69 -9.05
C GLN A 156 6.92 22.75 -10.29
N PHE A 157 5.61 22.72 -10.11
CA PHE A 157 4.63 22.79 -11.20
C PHE A 157 3.50 23.74 -10.83
N SER A 158 2.87 24.34 -11.85
CA SER A 158 1.60 25.05 -11.73
C SER A 158 0.45 24.09 -12.04
N LEU A 159 -0.65 24.24 -11.32
CA LEU A 159 -1.91 23.57 -11.59
C LEU A 159 -2.93 24.64 -11.95
N GLU A 160 -3.59 24.45 -13.09
CA GLU A 160 -4.71 25.27 -13.52
C GLU A 160 -5.93 24.35 -13.68
N VAL A 161 -7.05 24.76 -13.11
CA VAL A 161 -8.34 24.08 -13.26
C VAL A 161 -9.17 24.96 -14.18
N LEU A 162 -9.63 24.39 -15.30
CA LEU A 162 -10.52 25.08 -16.22
C LEU A 162 -11.97 24.84 -15.80
N ASP A 163 -12.76 25.91 -15.82
CA ASP A 163 -14.22 25.81 -15.68
C ASP A 163 -14.83 25.19 -16.95
N GLU A 164 -15.90 24.39 -16.79
CA GLU A 164 -16.66 23.78 -17.89
C GLU A 164 -17.41 24.81 -18.75
#